data_AF-A0A5E4L2T0-F1
#
_entry.id   AF-A0A5E4L2T0-F1
#
_cell.length_a   1.000
_cell.length_b   1.000
_cell.length_c   1.000
_cell.angle_alpha   90.00
_cell.angle_beta   90.00
_cell.angle_gamma   90.00
#
_symmetry.space_group_name_H-M   'P 1'
#
loop_
_entity.id
_entity.type
_entity.pdbx_description
1 polymer ?
#
loop_
_entity_poly.entity_id
_entity_poly.type
_entity_poly.pdbx_seq_one_letter_code
_entity_poly.pdbx_strand_id
1 'polypeptide(L)' 'MGEVVKLRKSGKNLVITIPAEICEKLNLEEGSQVEIEPFTCGGENGARIKPKK' A
#
# COMPACT_ATOMS: atom_id res chain seq x y z
N MET A 1 -11.34 10.15 2.19
CA MET A 1 -12.00 8.88 1.86
C MET A 1 -11.06 8.13 0.93
N GLY A 2 -10.66 6.90 1.26
CA GLY A 2 -9.69 6.14 0.44
C GLY A 2 -10.31 5.66 -0.87
N GLU A 3 -9.48 5.40 -1.88
CA GLU A 3 -9.93 4.74 -3.10
C GLU A 3 -10.15 3.23 -2.85
N VAL A 4 -11.24 2.69 -3.39
CA VAL A 4 -11.52 1.26 -3.34
C VAL A 4 -10.79 0.59 -4.51
N VAL A 5 -9.79 -0.24 -4.18
CA VAL A 5 -9.02 -1.00 -5.16
C VAL A 5 -9.20 -2.51 -4.97
N LYS A 6 -9.06 -3.27 -6.05
CA LYS A 6 -9.21 -4.73 -6.04
C LYS A 6 -7.86 -5.42 -5.82
N LEU A 7 -7.79 -6.30 -4.82
CA LEU A 7 -6.66 -7.22 -4.65
C LEU A 7 -6.65 -8.27 -5.76
N ARG A 8 -5.45 -8.57 -6.29
CA ARG A 8 -5.23 -9.58 -7.33
C ARG A 8 -4.30 -10.65 -6.81
N LYS A 9 -4.47 -11.90 -7.26
CA LYS A 9 -3.57 -12.99 -6.92
C LYS A 9 -2.36 -13.00 -7.85
N SER A 10 -1.17 -13.15 -7.30
CA SER A 10 0.06 -13.42 -8.06
C SER A 10 0.86 -14.52 -7.37
N GLY A 11 0.84 -15.72 -7.94
CA GLY A 11 1.42 -16.92 -7.31
C GLY A 11 0.78 -17.23 -5.95
N LYS A 12 1.59 -17.21 -4.90
CA LYS A 12 1.16 -17.40 -3.49
C LYS A 12 0.83 -16.07 -2.78
N ASN A 13 1.00 -14.94 -3.45
CA ASN A 13 0.86 -13.61 -2.87
C ASN A 13 -0.41 -12.91 -3.37
N LEU A 14 -0.82 -11.87 -2.64
CA LEU A 14 -1.77 -10.87 -3.12
C LEU A 14 -1.01 -9.62 -3.54
N VAL A 15 -1.47 -9.00 -4.63
CA VAL A 15 -0.94 -7.76 -5.19
C VAL A 15 -2.05 -6.73 -5.13
N ILE A 16 -1.73 -5.56 -4.59
CA ILE A 16 -2.58 -4.37 -4.63
C ILE A 16 -1.94 -3.36 -5.58
N THR A 17 -2.74 -2.78 -6.46
CA THR A 17 -2.29 -1.66 -7.29
C THR A 17 -2.44 -0.39 -6.46
N ILE A 18 -1.34 0.33 -6.27
CA ILE A 18 -1.34 1.65 -5.63
C ILE A 18 -1.59 2.70 -6.74
N PRO A 19 -2.63 3.53 -6.62
CA PRO A 19 -2.89 4.63 -7.56
C PRO A 19 -1.68 5.58 -7.70
N ALA A 20 -1.44 6.08 -8.90
CA ALA A 20 -0.29 6.95 -9.21
C ALA A 20 -0.22 8.18 -8.30
N GLU A 21 -1.36 8.82 -8.02
CA GLU A 21 -1.43 9.98 -7.12
C GLU A 21 -0.95 9.70 -5.69
N ILE A 22 -1.13 8.46 -5.20
CA ILE A 22 -0.62 8.04 -3.89
C ILE A 22 0.88 7.82 -3.96
N CYS A 23 1.37 7.19 -5.03
CA CYS A 23 2.79 7.00 -5.27
C CYS A 23 3.54 8.35 -5.34
N GLU A 24 3.00 9.33 -6.06
CA GLU A 24 3.57 10.69 -6.15
C GLU A 24 3.67 11.36 -4.79
N LYS A 25 2.59 11.30 -3.98
CA LYS A 25 2.58 11.88 -2.62
C LYS A 25 3.57 11.22 -1.67
N LEU A 26 3.85 9.94 -1.87
CA LEU A 26 4.81 9.17 -1.07
C LEU A 26 6.21 9.13 -1.68
N ASN A 27 6.43 9.80 -2.82
CA ASN A 27 7.66 9.77 -3.61
C ASN A 27 8.14 8.33 -3.88
N LEU A 28 7.22 7.47 -4.32
CA LEU A 28 7.47 6.08 -4.68
C LEU A 28 7.56 5.96 -6.20
N GLU A 29 8.64 5.33 -6.65
CA GLU A 29 8.89 4.98 -8.06
C GLU A 29 9.10 3.46 -8.22
N GLU A 30 9.16 3.00 -9.47
CA GLU A 30 9.49 1.60 -9.75
C GLU A 30 10.82 1.21 -9.09
N GLY A 31 10.83 0.07 -8.38
CA GLY A 31 12.01 -0.38 -7.63
C GLY A 31 12.15 0.21 -6.22
N SER A 32 11.31 1.19 -5.84
CA SER A 32 11.27 1.70 -4.46
C SER A 32 10.97 0.59 -3.46
N GLN A 33 11.70 0.57 -2.36
CA GLN A 33 11.41 -0.32 -1.24
C GLN A 33 10.40 0.32 -0.30
N VAL A 34 9.44 -0.48 0.17
CA VAL A 34 8.46 -0.06 1.16
C VAL A 34 8.39 -1.04 2.32
N GLU A 35 8.08 -0.53 3.49
CA GLU A 35 7.72 -1.31 4.67
C GLU A 35 6.19 -1.35 4.80
N ILE A 36 5.64 -2.53 5.08
CA ILE A 36 4.20 -2.73 5.29
C ILE A 36 4.01 -3.28 6.71
N GLU A 37 3.30 -2.53 7.56
CA GLU A 37 3.00 -2.92 8.94
C GLU A 37 1.48 -2.95 9.18
N PRO A 38 0.95 -3.89 9.98
CA PRO A 38 -0.43 -3.84 10.42
C PRO A 38 -0.66 -2.62 11.33
N PHE A 39 -1.83 -2.00 11.21
CA PHE A 39 -2.21 -0.85 12.00
C PHE A 39 -3.68 -0.94 12.41
N THR A 40 -3.98 -0.55 13.65
CA THR A 40 -5.36 -0.46 14.16
C THR A 40 -5.59 0.94 14.72
N CYS A 41 -6.67 1.60 14.31
CA CYS A 41 -7.05 2.92 14.83
C CYS A 41 -8.56 3.06 14.85
N GLY A 42 -9.12 3.52 15.98
CA GLY A 42 -10.56 3.77 16.10
C GLY A 42 -11.45 2.55 15.87
N GLY A 43 -10.93 1.33 16.01
CA GLY A 43 -11.65 0.08 15.73
C GLY A 43 -11.53 -0.43 14.29
N GLU A 44 -10.84 0.29 13.41
CA GLU A 44 -10.55 -0.15 12.05
C GLU A 44 -9.17 -0.80 11.97
N ASN A 45 -9.09 -1.94 11.27
CA ASN A 45 -7.83 -2.62 10.96
C ASN A 45 -7.40 -2.26 9.55
N GLY A 46 -6.12 -1.98 9.38
CA GLY A 46 -5.52 -1.67 8.10
C GLY A 46 -4.05 -2.04 8.03
N ALA A 47 -3.41 -1.62 6.95
CA ALA A 47 -1.98 -1.68 6.77
C ALA A 47 -1.45 -0.27 6.54
N ARG A 48 -0.31 0.06 7.15
CA ARG A 48 0.43 1.27 6.85
C ARG A 48 1.59 0.92 5.93
N ILE A 49 1.73 1.69 4.86
CA ILE A 49 2.84 1.56 3.90
C ILE A 49 3.75 2.77 4.12
N LYS A 50 5.04 2.53 4.35
CA LYS A 50 6.06 3.57 4.51
C LYS A 50 7.17 3.38 3.48
N PRO A 51 7.61 4.44 2.77
CA PRO A 51 8.83 4.38 1.97
C PRO A 51 10.02 4.00 2.85
N LYS A 52 10.86 3.07 2.39
CA LYS A 52 12.11 2.70 3.04
C LYS A 52 13.23 3.49 2.37
N LYS A 53 13.86 4.39 3.13
CA LYS A 53 15.05 5.14 2.68
C LYS A 53 16.25 4.22 2.53
#